data_AF-A0A5A7QHA2-F1
#
_entry.id   AF-A0A5A7QHA2-F1
#
_cell.length_a   1.000
_cell.length_b   1.000
_cell.length_c   1.000
_cell.angle_alpha   90.00
_cell.angle_beta   90.00
_cell.angle_gamma   90.00
#
_symmetry.space_group_name_H-M   'P 1'
#
loop_
_entity.id
_entity.type
_entity.pdbx_description
1 polymer ?
#
loop_
_entity_poly.entity_id
_entity_poly.type
_entity_poly.pdbx_seq_one_letter_code
_entity_poly.pdbx_strand_id
1 'polypeptide(L)'
;MKATNYTNTHQIKTNDIYRTLVAQNTVANNHDHFITYYLDLDIDGVQNSRVKSKLKTVKDENALSQKKLLESFYKDFPTENEARVRVGLSIVNPYKQTRIGNPVSYRLITGQSAISLLTEDDYPQIRASYTEYQIWATCYNKSERWAGGFYADRSQGDDGLAIWSKR
;
A
#
# COMPACT_ATOMS: atom_id res chain seq x y z
N MET A 1 16.06 -21.46 3.74
CA MET A 1 17.08 -21.69 4.81
C MET A 1 18.47 -21.70 4.18
N LYS A 2 19.53 -21.50 4.97
CA LYS A 2 20.93 -21.58 4.51
C LYS A 2 21.77 -22.37 5.51
N ALA A 3 22.75 -23.12 5.02
CA ALA A 3 23.72 -23.81 5.86
C ALA A 3 24.67 -22.83 6.56
N THR A 4 25.14 -23.19 7.75
CA THR A 4 26.16 -22.47 8.53
C THR A 4 27.03 -23.44 9.32
N ASN A 5 28.16 -22.97 9.83
CA ASN A 5 29.04 -23.76 10.70
C ASN A 5 28.60 -23.71 12.19
N TYR A 6 27.66 -22.85 12.55
CA TYR A 6 27.16 -22.74 13.93
C TYR A 6 26.26 -23.92 14.30
N THR A 7 26.50 -24.51 15.47
CA THR A 7 25.66 -25.55 16.08
C THR A 7 24.88 -25.04 17.28
N ASN A 8 25.24 -23.87 17.84
CA ASN A 8 24.57 -23.24 18.98
C ASN A 8 24.65 -21.71 18.90
N THR A 9 23.69 -21.00 19.48
CA THR A 9 23.61 -19.53 19.44
C THR A 9 24.76 -18.84 20.20
N HIS A 10 25.35 -19.45 21.22
CA HIS A 10 26.51 -18.90 21.94
C HIS A 10 27.78 -18.78 21.06
N GLN A 11 27.82 -19.47 19.92
CA GLN A 11 28.93 -19.36 18.95
C GLN A 11 28.79 -18.14 18.04
N ILE A 12 27.59 -17.53 17.98
CA ILE A 12 27.31 -16.37 17.15
C ILE A 12 27.80 -15.13 17.89
N LYS A 13 28.78 -14.43 17.31
CA LYS A 13 29.19 -13.11 17.81
C LYS A 13 28.17 -12.05 17.39
N THR A 14 28.06 -10.97 18.17
CA THR A 14 27.24 -9.82 17.78
C THR A 14 27.67 -9.33 16.39
N ASN A 15 26.71 -9.27 15.46
CA ASN A 15 26.86 -8.93 14.03
C ASN A 15 27.41 -10.01 13.08
N ASP A 16 27.71 -11.24 13.54
CA ASP A 16 28.16 -12.31 12.62
C ASP A 16 27.04 -12.74 11.66
N ILE A 17 25.80 -12.81 12.15
CA ILE A 17 24.63 -13.16 11.33
C ILE A 17 23.41 -12.30 11.66
N TYR A 18 22.76 -11.78 10.62
CA TYR A 18 21.45 -11.12 10.70
C TYR A 18 20.32 -12.12 10.43
N ARG A 19 20.39 -13.29 11.07
CA ARG A 19 19.56 -14.47 10.79
C ARG A 19 19.36 -15.29 12.06
N THR A 20 18.28 -16.06 12.11
CA THR A 20 17.99 -16.93 13.27
C THR A 20 18.56 -18.33 13.04
N LEU A 21 19.33 -18.86 13.99
CA LEU A 21 19.71 -20.28 14.01
C LEU A 21 18.49 -21.11 14.41
N VAL A 22 18.02 -21.99 13.51
CA VAL A 22 16.77 -22.76 13.70
C VAL A 22 17.02 -24.26 13.89
N ALA A 23 18.20 -24.73 13.51
CA ALA A 23 18.72 -26.05 13.84
C ALA A 23 20.26 -26.01 13.82
N GLN A 24 20.91 -27.09 14.25
CA GLN A 24 22.34 -27.23 14.05
C GLN A 24 22.68 -27.01 12.57
N ASN A 25 23.70 -26.20 12.32
CA ASN A 25 24.20 -25.87 10.99
C ASN A 25 23.19 -25.22 10.05
N THR A 26 22.06 -24.69 10.55
CA THR A 26 20.96 -24.19 9.71
C THR A 26 20.39 -22.87 10.22
N VAL A 27 20.41 -21.85 9.36
CA VAL A 27 19.80 -20.53 9.63
C VAL A 27 18.59 -20.26 8.74
N ALA A 28 17.59 -19.60 9.32
CA ALA A 28 16.48 -19.01 8.60
C ALA A 28 16.83 -17.58 8.19
N ASN A 29 16.69 -17.27 6.91
CA ASN A 29 16.90 -15.92 6.41
C ASN A 29 15.64 -15.09 6.68
N ASN A 30 15.81 -13.90 7.21
CA ASN A 30 14.74 -12.91 7.23
C ASN A 30 14.37 -12.59 5.78
N HIS A 31 13.07 -12.57 5.50
CA HIS A 31 12.50 -12.24 4.21
C HIS A 31 11.07 -11.77 4.42
N ASP A 32 10.60 -10.94 3.50
CA ASP A 32 9.27 -10.36 3.55
C ASP A 32 8.39 -10.99 2.47
N HIS A 33 7.08 -10.96 2.70
CA HIS A 33 6.07 -11.41 1.74
C HIS A 33 5.16 -10.24 1.41
N PHE A 34 5.15 -9.86 0.13
CA PHE A 34 4.24 -8.85 -0.40
C PHE A 34 3.36 -9.48 -1.48
N ILE A 35 2.05 -9.22 -1.38
CA ILE A 35 1.06 -9.69 -2.36
C ILE A 35 0.31 -8.47 -2.87
N THR A 36 0.22 -8.36 -4.19
CA THR A 36 -0.48 -7.26 -4.85
C THR A 36 -1.74 -7.79 -5.52
N TYR A 37 -2.87 -7.15 -5.24
CA TYR A 37 -4.15 -7.43 -5.88
C TYR A 37 -4.45 -6.35 -6.92
N TYR A 38 -4.94 -6.78 -8.07
CA TYR A 38 -5.52 -5.89 -9.08
C TYR A 38 -7.05 -5.92 -8.91
N LEU A 39 -7.63 -4.75 -8.62
CA LEU A 39 -9.06 -4.58 -8.43
C LEU A 39 -9.56 -3.56 -9.45
N ASP A 40 -10.21 -4.05 -10.51
CA ASP A 40 -10.92 -3.21 -11.48
C ASP A 40 -12.34 -2.96 -10.96
N LEU A 41 -12.59 -1.75 -10.48
CA LEU A 41 -13.79 -1.41 -9.71
C LEU A 41 -14.71 -0.50 -10.52
N ASP A 42 -15.87 -1.03 -10.89
CA ASP A 42 -16.96 -0.33 -11.58
C ASP A 42 -18.19 -0.21 -10.66
N ILE A 43 -18.10 0.63 -9.63
CA ILE A 43 -19.17 0.81 -8.65
C ILE A 43 -20.37 1.48 -9.34
N ASP A 44 -21.44 0.72 -9.60
CA ASP A 44 -22.61 1.15 -10.40
C ASP A 44 -22.22 1.80 -11.74
N GLY A 45 -21.14 1.30 -12.36
CA GLY A 45 -20.59 1.74 -13.64
C GLY A 45 -19.17 2.30 -13.56
N VAL A 46 -18.59 2.60 -14.71
CA VAL A 46 -17.15 2.92 -14.90
C VAL A 46 -16.75 4.34 -14.44
N GLN A 47 -17.72 5.23 -14.21
CA GLN A 47 -17.46 6.62 -13.86
C GLN A 47 -17.29 6.76 -12.34
N ASN A 48 -16.09 6.43 -11.85
CA ASN A 48 -15.77 6.45 -10.42
C ASN A 48 -14.67 7.46 -10.07
N SER A 49 -14.69 7.91 -8.82
CA SER A 49 -13.73 8.84 -8.22
C SER A 49 -13.04 8.21 -7.02
N ARG A 50 -11.78 8.60 -6.80
CA ARG A 50 -10.93 8.16 -5.69
C ARG A 50 -10.99 9.19 -4.58
N VAL A 51 -11.43 8.77 -3.40
CA VAL A 51 -11.70 9.70 -2.31
C VAL A 51 -11.07 9.19 -1.01
N LYS A 52 -10.42 10.09 -0.27
CA LYS A 52 -9.94 9.82 1.09
C LYS A 52 -10.77 10.59 2.10
N SER A 53 -11.40 9.86 3.01
CA SER A 53 -11.99 10.44 4.21
C SER A 53 -10.87 10.80 5.19
N LYS A 54 -10.77 12.07 5.56
CA LYS A 54 -9.92 12.52 6.66
C LYS A 54 -10.80 12.90 7.84
N LEU A 55 -10.39 12.49 9.03
CA LEU A 55 -10.96 12.97 10.28
C LEU A 55 -10.10 14.12 10.79
N LYS A 56 -10.74 15.25 11.10
CA LYS A 56 -10.10 16.39 11.73
C LYS A 56 -10.78 16.69 13.05
N THR A 57 -9.97 16.88 14.09
CA THR A 57 -10.48 17.41 15.35
C THR A 57 -10.71 18.91 15.19
N VAL A 58 -11.94 19.35 15.40
CA VAL A 58 -12.32 20.76 15.48
C VAL A 58 -12.82 21.09 16.87
N LYS A 59 -12.51 22.31 17.33
CA LYS A 59 -12.99 22.85 18.60
C LYS A 59 -14.26 23.65 18.29
N ASP A 60 -15.39 23.23 18.84
CA ASP A 60 -16.63 23.99 18.73
C ASP A 60 -16.67 25.05 19.85
N GLU A 61 -16.60 26.32 19.46
CA GLU A 61 -16.59 27.46 20.38
C GLU A 61 -17.97 27.75 21.00
N ASN A 62 -19.05 27.23 20.39
CA ASN A 62 -20.43 27.38 20.87
C ASN A 62 -20.92 26.15 21.65
N ALA A 63 -20.02 25.21 21.94
CA ALA A 63 -20.32 24.02 22.69
C ALA A 63 -20.39 24.27 24.20
N LEU A 64 -21.52 23.89 24.82
CA LEU A 64 -21.74 23.97 26.27
C LEU A 64 -20.77 23.10 27.12
N SER A 65 -19.95 22.24 26.52
CA SER A 65 -18.87 21.49 27.16
C SER A 65 -17.77 21.20 26.14
N GLN A 66 -16.57 20.76 26.56
CA GLN A 66 -15.42 20.52 25.65
C GLN A 66 -15.80 19.56 24.50
N LYS A 67 -16.16 20.12 23.34
CA LYS A 67 -16.48 19.36 22.14
C LYS A 67 -15.29 19.36 21.20
N LYS A 68 -14.45 18.35 21.33
CA LYS A 68 -13.62 17.89 20.20
C LYS A 68 -14.57 17.17 19.24
N LEU A 69 -15.00 17.84 18.20
CA LEU A 69 -15.79 17.21 17.14
C LEU A 69 -14.81 16.58 16.14
N LEU A 70 -15.13 15.38 15.65
CA LEU A 70 -14.45 14.79 14.50
C LEU A 70 -15.24 15.14 13.25
N GLU A 71 -14.69 16.03 12.43
CA GLU A 71 -15.25 16.33 11.12
C GLU A 71 -14.64 15.39 10.08
N SER A 72 -15.50 14.71 9.31
CA SER A 72 -15.09 13.93 8.16
C SER A 72 -15.26 14.76 6.88
N PHE A 73 -14.18 14.98 6.15
CA PHE A 73 -14.27 15.53 4.80
C PHE A 73 -13.69 14.56 3.77
N TYR A 74 -14.29 14.60 2.59
CA TYR A 74 -13.87 13.86 1.42
C TYR A 74 -12.84 14.71 0.66
N LYS A 75 -11.59 14.21 0.59
CA LYS A 75 -10.60 14.77 -0.33
C LYS A 75 -10.55 13.87 -1.57
N ASP A 76 -10.88 14.43 -2.72
CA ASP A 76 -10.64 13.78 -4.01
C ASP A 76 -9.14 13.76 -4.31
N PHE A 77 -8.69 12.68 -4.96
CA PHE A 77 -7.35 12.60 -5.51
C PHE A 77 -7.37 12.96 -7.00
N PRO A 78 -6.92 14.17 -7.37
CA PRO A 78 -7.00 14.64 -8.75
C PRO A 78 -6.01 13.88 -9.66
N THR A 79 -4.89 13.41 -9.12
CA THR A 79 -3.85 12.69 -9.86
C THR A 79 -3.60 11.31 -9.26
N GLU A 80 -2.99 10.44 -10.05
CA GLU A 80 -2.59 9.10 -9.60
C GLU A 80 -1.47 9.14 -8.58
N ASN A 81 -0.56 10.09 -8.75
CA ASN A 81 0.54 10.32 -7.85
C ASN A 81 0.06 10.63 -6.42
N GLU A 82 -1.03 11.41 -6.28
CA GLU A 82 -1.65 11.69 -4.99
C GLU A 82 -2.48 10.52 -4.44
N ALA A 83 -2.97 9.64 -5.32
CA ALA A 83 -3.81 8.48 -4.96
C ALA A 83 -3.02 7.27 -4.44
N ARG A 84 -1.72 7.42 -4.22
CA ARG A 84 -0.85 6.44 -3.54
C ARG A 84 -0.98 6.62 -2.03
N VAL A 85 -1.62 5.67 -1.35
CA VAL A 85 -1.96 5.82 0.07
C VAL A 85 -1.60 4.57 0.88
N ARG A 86 -1.15 4.80 2.12
CA ARG A 86 -0.84 3.73 3.07
C ARG A 86 -2.04 3.29 3.92
N VAL A 87 -3.07 4.12 3.96
CA VAL A 87 -4.26 3.92 4.80
C VAL A 87 -5.49 4.26 3.99
N GLY A 88 -6.36 3.26 3.84
CA GLY A 88 -7.76 3.30 3.40
C GLY A 88 -8.15 4.27 2.27
N LEU A 89 -8.82 3.74 1.25
CA LEU A 89 -9.33 4.51 0.11
C LEU A 89 -10.80 4.15 -0.14
N SER A 90 -11.62 5.15 -0.47
CA SER A 90 -12.97 4.93 -0.98
C SER A 90 -13.01 5.14 -2.48
N ILE A 91 -13.71 4.25 -3.16
CA ILE A 91 -14.08 4.39 -4.58
C ILE A 91 -15.57 4.71 -4.63
N VAL A 92 -15.89 5.84 -5.23
CA VAL A 92 -17.22 6.47 -5.18
C VAL A 92 -17.73 6.68 -6.59
N ASN A 93 -19.00 6.41 -6.84
CA ASN A 93 -19.67 6.88 -8.06
C ASN A 93 -20.43 8.18 -7.75
N PRO A 94 -19.96 9.35 -8.24
CA PRO A 94 -20.59 10.63 -7.93
C PRO A 94 -21.95 10.82 -8.65
N TYR A 95 -22.25 10.01 -9.66
CA TYR A 95 -23.45 10.11 -10.49
C TYR A 95 -24.59 9.19 -10.05
N LYS A 96 -24.36 8.36 -9.03
CA LYS A 96 -25.32 7.41 -8.49
C LYS A 96 -25.50 7.65 -7.00
N GLN A 97 -26.74 7.88 -6.58
CA GLN A 97 -27.07 8.24 -5.21
C GLN A 97 -28.06 7.26 -4.61
N THR A 98 -27.90 7.02 -3.30
CA THR A 98 -28.89 6.37 -2.46
C THR A 98 -30.16 7.24 -2.34
N ARG A 99 -31.25 6.65 -1.85
CA ARG A 99 -32.53 7.37 -1.63
C ARG A 99 -32.39 8.66 -0.79
N ILE A 100 -31.41 8.71 0.09
CA ILE A 100 -31.16 9.84 0.99
C ILE A 100 -30.08 10.81 0.46
N GLY A 101 -29.62 10.64 -0.78
CA GLY A 101 -28.74 11.60 -1.47
C GLY A 101 -27.23 11.34 -1.34
N ASN A 102 -26.79 10.31 -0.60
CA ASN A 102 -25.37 9.98 -0.52
C ASN A 102 -24.92 9.23 -1.79
N PRO A 103 -23.71 9.52 -2.33
CA PRO A 103 -23.17 8.76 -3.45
C PRO A 103 -22.86 7.32 -3.04
N VAL A 104 -23.11 6.38 -3.96
CA VAL A 104 -22.79 4.96 -3.75
C VAL A 104 -21.27 4.74 -3.79
N SER A 105 -20.76 3.89 -2.91
CA SER A 105 -19.32 3.67 -2.80
C SER A 105 -18.97 2.36 -2.11
N TYR A 106 -17.73 1.93 -2.32
CA TYR A 106 -17.07 0.93 -1.48
C TYR A 106 -15.80 1.54 -0.87
N ARG A 107 -15.47 1.10 0.34
CA ARG A 107 -14.26 1.51 1.03
C ARG A 107 -13.34 0.33 1.26
N LEU A 108 -12.11 0.46 0.79
CA LEU A 108 -11.03 -0.44 1.12
C LEU A 108 -10.44 -0.02 2.47
N ILE A 109 -10.49 -0.93 3.45
CA ILE A 109 -9.87 -0.76 4.75
C ILE A 109 -8.69 -1.73 4.81
N THR A 110 -7.48 -1.17 4.95
CA THR A 110 -6.26 -1.95 5.08
C THR A 110 -6.15 -2.55 6.47
N GLY A 111 -5.75 -3.82 6.57
CA GLY A 111 -5.33 -4.42 7.83
C GLY A 111 -3.99 -3.86 8.31
N GLN A 112 -3.33 -4.58 9.23
CA GLN A 112 -1.97 -4.25 9.64
C GLN A 112 -1.05 -4.38 8.42
N SER A 113 -0.48 -3.25 8.02
CA SER A 113 0.26 -3.15 6.77
C SER A 113 1.75 -3.31 7.02
N ALA A 114 2.39 -4.19 6.25
CA ALA A 114 3.85 -4.25 6.14
C ALA A 114 4.32 -3.20 5.13
N ILE A 115 5.53 -2.68 5.34
CA ILE A 115 6.25 -1.80 4.41
C ILE A 115 7.62 -2.43 4.21
N SER A 116 8.17 -2.35 3.00
CA SER A 116 9.53 -2.82 2.73
C SER A 116 10.53 -2.13 3.65
N LEU A 117 11.47 -2.91 4.19
CA LEU A 117 12.57 -2.42 5.02
C LEU A 117 13.84 -2.12 4.21
N LEU A 118 13.79 -2.33 2.89
CA LEU A 118 14.89 -2.01 1.98
C LEU A 118 14.98 -0.49 1.76
N THR A 119 16.19 0.00 1.48
CA THR A 119 16.37 1.40 1.08
C THR A 119 15.84 1.61 -0.32
N GLU A 120 15.38 2.84 -0.62
CA GLU A 120 14.78 3.17 -1.91
C GLU A 120 15.74 2.99 -3.10
N ASP A 121 17.04 3.07 -2.85
CA ASP A 121 18.12 2.90 -3.84
C ASP A 121 18.61 1.45 -3.99
N ASP A 122 18.08 0.51 -3.20
CA ASP A 122 18.44 -0.91 -3.33
C ASP A 122 17.76 -1.52 -4.57
N TYR A 123 18.50 -2.32 -5.35
CA TYR A 123 18.02 -2.85 -6.62
C TYR A 123 16.70 -3.65 -6.53
N PRO A 124 16.50 -4.54 -5.52
CA PRO A 124 15.22 -5.22 -5.36
C PRO A 124 14.08 -4.23 -5.06
N GLN A 125 14.34 -3.17 -4.29
CA GLN A 125 13.35 -2.15 -3.97
C GLN A 125 12.98 -1.31 -5.20
N ILE A 126 13.95 -0.93 -6.02
CA ILE A 126 13.72 -0.22 -7.30
C ILE A 126 12.79 -1.06 -8.20
N ARG A 127 13.12 -2.35 -8.35
CA ARG A 127 12.36 -3.30 -9.18
C ARG A 127 10.96 -3.63 -8.64
N ALA A 128 10.77 -3.54 -7.32
CA ALA A 128 9.50 -3.80 -6.64
C ALA A 128 8.94 -2.55 -5.95
N SER A 129 9.16 -1.37 -6.53
CA SER A 129 8.81 -0.07 -5.94
C SER A 129 7.30 0.09 -5.69
N TYR A 130 6.47 -0.70 -6.36
CA TYR A 130 5.03 -0.79 -6.08
C TYR A 130 4.68 -1.27 -4.66
N THR A 131 5.65 -1.79 -3.89
CA THR A 131 5.47 -2.21 -2.49
C THR A 131 5.57 -1.05 -1.48
N GLU A 132 5.95 0.16 -1.91
CA GLU A 132 6.14 1.32 -1.04
C GLU A 132 4.81 1.86 -0.44
N TYR A 133 3.72 1.63 -1.15
CA TYR A 133 2.36 2.00 -0.74
C TYR A 133 1.44 0.78 -0.77
N GLN A 134 0.51 0.74 0.17
CA GLN A 134 -0.46 -0.34 0.33
C GLN A 134 -1.57 -0.27 -0.72
N ILE A 135 -1.94 0.94 -1.15
CA ILE A 135 -2.98 1.18 -2.14
C ILE A 135 -2.43 2.14 -3.18
N TRP A 136 -2.64 1.76 -4.44
CA TRP A 136 -2.45 2.56 -5.63
C TRP A 136 -3.77 2.60 -6.37
N ALA A 137 -4.15 3.76 -6.90
CA ALA A 137 -5.37 3.88 -7.69
C ALA A 137 -5.09 4.65 -8.98
N THR A 138 -5.10 3.92 -10.09
CA THR A 138 -4.78 4.42 -11.43
C THR A 138 -6.01 4.41 -12.32
N CYS A 139 -6.01 5.26 -13.35
CA CYS A 139 -6.92 5.17 -14.47
C CYS A 139 -6.74 3.83 -15.16
N TYR A 140 -7.85 3.25 -15.61
CA TYR A 140 -7.86 1.99 -16.29
C TYR A 140 -7.04 2.05 -17.60
N ASN A 141 -6.17 1.06 -17.78
CA ASN A 141 -5.52 0.81 -19.05
C ASN A 141 -5.38 -0.70 -19.25
N LYS A 142 -5.87 -1.20 -20.37
CA LYS A 142 -5.94 -2.64 -20.68
C LYS A 142 -4.55 -3.32 -20.68
N SER A 143 -3.48 -2.58 -20.96
CA SER A 143 -2.10 -3.09 -20.95
C SER A 143 -1.42 -3.07 -19.57
N GLU A 144 -1.93 -2.28 -18.62
CA GLU A 144 -1.35 -2.10 -17.28
C GLU A 144 -1.84 -3.18 -16.32
N ARG A 145 -1.26 -4.39 -16.43
CA ARG A 145 -1.72 -5.58 -15.69
C ARG A 145 -0.79 -6.07 -14.58
N TRP A 146 0.51 -5.85 -14.75
CA TRP A 146 1.54 -6.48 -13.92
C TRP A 146 2.27 -5.42 -13.11
N ALA A 147 2.10 -5.40 -11.79
CA ALA A 147 2.62 -4.30 -10.96
C ALA A 147 4.14 -4.13 -11.05
N GLY A 148 4.90 -5.21 -11.27
CA GLY A 148 6.35 -5.19 -11.50
C GLY A 148 6.79 -5.05 -12.96
N GLY A 149 5.87 -4.71 -13.87
CA GLY A 149 6.11 -4.63 -15.31
C GLY A 149 5.85 -5.95 -16.05
N PHE A 150 5.81 -5.87 -17.38
CA PHE A 150 5.50 -7.05 -18.23
C PHE A 150 6.57 -8.15 -18.14
N TYR A 151 7.84 -7.75 -18.03
CA TYR A 151 8.97 -8.66 -17.82
C TYR A 151 9.66 -8.36 -16.48
N ALA A 152 9.45 -9.23 -15.49
CA ALA A 152 10.02 -9.05 -14.16
C ALA A 152 11.46 -9.59 -14.05
N ASP A 153 11.82 -10.64 -14.78
CA ASP A 153 13.18 -11.19 -14.72
C ASP A 153 14.19 -10.18 -15.28
N ARG A 154 15.26 -9.93 -14.51
CA ARG A 154 16.29 -8.93 -14.81
C ARG A 154 15.77 -7.52 -15.14
N SER A 155 14.56 -7.16 -14.70
CA SER A 155 14.02 -5.82 -14.87
C SER A 155 14.91 -4.75 -14.24
N GLN A 156 14.90 -3.54 -14.79
CA GLN A 156 15.63 -2.39 -14.22
C GLN A 156 14.72 -1.49 -13.36
N GLY A 157 13.45 -1.86 -13.20
CA GLY A 157 12.45 -1.04 -12.48
C GLY A 157 11.94 0.15 -13.29
N ASP A 158 12.01 0.04 -14.61
CA ASP A 158 11.64 1.04 -15.61
C ASP A 158 10.22 0.84 -16.19
N ASP A 159 9.53 -0.22 -15.77
CA ASP A 159 8.13 -0.53 -16.09
C ASP A 159 7.37 -0.94 -14.81
N GLY A 160 6.04 -0.90 -14.86
CA GLY A 160 5.15 -1.31 -13.77
C GLY A 160 4.42 -0.16 -13.08
N LEU A 161 3.64 -0.52 -12.06
CA LEU A 161 2.66 0.34 -11.39
C LEU A 161 3.26 1.65 -10.88
N ALA A 162 4.45 1.59 -10.28
CA ALA A 162 5.12 2.76 -9.74
C ALA A 162 5.62 3.73 -10.82
N ILE A 163 5.84 3.26 -12.05
CA ILE A 163 6.21 4.09 -13.20
C ILE A 163 4.95 4.67 -13.84
N TRP A 164 3.93 3.85 -14.09
CA TRP A 164 2.69 4.27 -14.73
C TRP A 164 1.95 5.35 -13.94
N SER A 165 1.95 5.26 -12.61
CA SER A 165 1.24 6.20 -11.74
C SER A 165 1.87 7.59 -11.61
N LYS A 166 3.00 7.85 -12.29
CA LYS A 166 3.68 9.16 -12.27
C LYS A 166 3.04 10.19 -13.22
N ARG A 167 2.00 9.80 -13.95
CA ARG A 167 1.26 10.65 -14.89
C ARG A 167 0.39 11.71 -14.22
#